data_AF-A0A086ZG79-F1
#
_entry.id   AF-A0A086ZG79-F1
#
_cell.length_a   1.000
_cell.length_b   1.000
_cell.length_c   1.000
_cell.angle_alpha   90.00
_cell.angle_beta   90.00
_cell.angle_gamma   90.00
#
_symmetry.space_group_name_H-M   'P 1'
#
loop_
_entity.id
_entity.type
_entity.pdbx_description
1 polymer ?
#
loop_
_entity_poly.entity_id
_entity_poly.type
_entity_poly.pdbx_seq_one_letter_code
_entity_poly.pdbx_strand_id
1 'polypeptide(L)'
;MGDVGIQEELDGLHDRRAALLQSVDGYRGTLASLSSSISAKREEIAAVERFRDVTLSELSCRDDDVQAALRHLGADLVTGTQELGAKFGVLRINNSNAGYIGDAKNACNRLISRLNRELSGLQSQYDDKQRSLVLKQSQLDDVDRQIRSLNSQLS
;
A
#
# COMPACT_ATOMS: atom_id res chain seq x y z
N MET A 1 32.24 24.87 46.37
CA MET A 1 30.81 25.02 46.04
C MET A 1 30.53 25.01 44.53
N GLY A 2 31.46 25.43 43.65
CA GLY A 2 31.23 25.38 42.19
C GLY A 2 31.16 23.97 41.58
N ASP A 3 31.93 23.02 42.11
CA ASP A 3 32.05 21.65 41.59
C ASP A 3 30.76 20.82 41.70
N VAL A 4 30.04 20.99 42.83
CA VAL A 4 28.79 20.26 43.12
C VAL A 4 27.66 20.67 42.16
N GLY A 5 27.58 21.96 41.80
CA GLY A 5 26.55 22.45 40.86
C GLY A 5 26.78 21.98 39.42
N ILE A 6 28.04 21.88 38.99
CA ILE A 6 28.38 21.34 37.66
C ILE A 6 28.08 19.83 37.59
N GLN A 7 28.34 19.11 38.68
CA GLN A 7 28.05 17.68 38.78
C GLN A 7 26.54 17.39 38.68
N GLU A 8 25.71 18.15 39.39
CA GLU A 8 24.23 18.02 39.30
C GLU A 8 23.71 18.30 37.88
N GLU A 9 24.30 19.29 37.19
CA GLU A 9 23.93 19.59 35.80
C GLU A 9 24.34 18.47 34.83
N LEU A 10 25.52 17.88 35.03
CA LEU A 10 25.98 16.72 34.26
C LEU A 10 25.07 15.50 34.44
N ASP A 11 24.66 15.20 35.67
CA ASP A 11 23.74 14.11 35.96
C ASP A 11 22.40 14.31 35.23
N GLY A 12 21.85 15.53 35.29
CA GLY A 12 20.63 15.87 34.56
C GLY A 12 20.77 15.77 33.02
N LEU A 13 21.93 16.13 32.47
CA LEU A 13 22.22 15.96 31.04
C LEU A 13 22.38 14.49 30.66
N HIS A 14 22.99 13.66 31.51
CA HIS A 14 23.11 12.23 31.30
C HIS A 14 21.74 11.54 31.28
N ASP A 15 20.85 11.89 32.20
CA ASP A 15 19.46 11.42 32.21
C ASP A 15 18.71 11.82 30.93
N ARG A 16 18.84 13.09 30.54
CA ARG A 16 18.23 13.58 29.30
C ARG A 16 18.77 12.87 28.06
N ARG A 17 20.08 12.61 28.02
CA ARG A 17 20.73 11.86 26.94
C ARG A 17 20.18 10.44 26.87
N ALA A 18 20.05 9.75 28.00
CA ALA A 18 19.48 8.41 28.05
C ALA A 18 18.04 8.37 27.51
N ALA A 19 17.20 9.32 27.92
CA ALA A 19 15.82 9.44 27.42
C ALA A 19 15.75 9.73 25.91
N LEU A 20 16.67 10.56 25.39
CA LEU A 20 16.77 10.85 23.95
C LEU A 20 17.22 9.62 23.16
N LEU A 21 18.20 8.85 23.65
CA LEU A 21 18.63 7.60 23.03
C LEU A 21 17.47 6.60 22.94
N GLN A 22 16.72 6.41 24.04
CA GLN A 22 15.55 5.54 24.04
C GLN A 22 14.49 6.00 23.03
N SER A 23 14.26 7.32 22.91
CA SER A 23 13.33 7.87 21.93
C SER A 23 13.81 7.64 20.48
N VAL A 24 15.11 7.84 20.21
CA VAL A 24 15.73 7.60 18.89
C VAL A 24 15.55 6.14 18.48
N ASP A 25 15.82 5.21 19.38
CA ASP A 25 15.66 3.78 19.10
C ASP A 25 14.18 3.40 18.89
N GLY A 26 13.26 4.01 19.65
CA GLY A 26 11.82 3.85 19.42
C GLY A 26 11.36 4.35 18.05
N TYR A 27 11.87 5.50 17.59
CA TYR A 27 11.58 6.03 16.26
C TYR A 27 12.15 5.13 15.15
N ARG A 28 13.38 4.63 15.31
CA ARG A 28 14.00 3.68 14.37
C ARG A 28 13.18 2.40 14.25
N GLY A 29 12.73 1.85 15.38
CA GLY A 29 11.83 0.68 15.39
C GLY A 29 10.52 0.95 14.64
N THR A 30 9.89 2.09 14.91
CA THR A 30 8.65 2.50 14.21
C THR A 30 8.86 2.65 12.70
N LEU A 31 9.96 3.25 12.28
CA LEU A 31 10.30 3.42 10.86
C LEU A 31 10.53 2.08 10.16
N ALA A 32 11.17 1.11 10.83
CA ALA A 32 11.34 -0.23 10.29
C ALA A 32 9.98 -0.93 10.07
N SER A 33 9.07 -0.84 11.03
CA SER A 33 7.71 -1.39 10.92
C SER A 33 6.89 -0.71 9.81
N LEU A 34 6.97 0.63 9.70
CA LEU A 34 6.30 1.38 8.63
C LEU A 34 6.87 1.02 7.26
N SER A 35 8.19 0.91 7.13
CA SER A 35 8.84 0.50 5.88
C SER A 35 8.38 -0.89 5.44
N SER A 36 8.29 -1.86 6.36
CA SER A 36 7.76 -3.19 6.08
C SER A 36 6.30 -3.14 5.61
N SER A 37 5.46 -2.36 6.30
CA SER A 37 4.06 -2.18 5.95
C SER A 37 3.87 -1.54 4.57
N ILE A 38 4.69 -0.54 4.23
CA ILE A 38 4.71 0.11 2.90
C ILE A 38 5.06 -0.92 1.81
N SER A 39 6.08 -1.75 2.03
CA SER A 39 6.45 -2.80 1.08
C SER A 39 5.32 -3.82 0.87
N ALA A 40 4.72 -4.32 1.95
CA ALA A 40 3.59 -5.24 1.87
C ALA A 40 2.40 -4.63 1.10
N LYS A 41 2.07 -3.35 1.34
CA LYS A 41 1.01 -2.67 0.59
C LYS A 41 1.31 -2.51 -0.89
N ARG A 42 2.56 -2.27 -1.27
CA ARG A 42 2.96 -2.25 -2.69
C ARG A 42 2.80 -3.61 -3.35
N GLU A 43 3.11 -4.70 -2.65
CA GLU A 43 2.91 -6.06 -3.15
C GLU A 43 1.41 -6.38 -3.31
N GLU A 44 0.57 -5.99 -2.35
CA GLU A 44 -0.89 -6.14 -2.46
C GLU A 44 -1.44 -5.40 -3.70
N ILE A 45 -1.02 -4.16 -3.93
CA ILE A 45 -1.44 -3.37 -5.11
C ILE A 45 -1.02 -4.08 -6.39
N ALA A 46 0.25 -4.50 -6.49
CA ALA A 46 0.77 -5.18 -7.67
C ALA A 46 0.03 -6.50 -7.95
N ALA A 47 -0.36 -7.24 -6.91
CA ALA A 47 -1.15 -8.46 -7.06
C ALA A 47 -2.55 -8.18 -7.63
N VAL A 48 -3.23 -7.16 -7.13
CA VAL A 48 -4.57 -6.77 -7.63
C VAL A 48 -4.50 -6.24 -9.06
N GLU A 49 -3.46 -5.47 -9.40
CA GLU A 49 -3.21 -5.01 -10.77
C GLU A 49 -2.98 -6.17 -11.73
N ARG A 50 -2.13 -7.15 -11.37
CA ARG A 50 -1.91 -8.35 -12.19
C ARG A 50 -3.21 -9.13 -12.40
N PHE A 51 -4.02 -9.32 -11.37
CA PHE A 51 -5.31 -10.00 -11.50
C PHE A 51 -6.25 -9.25 -12.46
N ARG A 52 -6.32 -7.92 -12.35
CA ARG A 52 -7.13 -7.08 -13.23
C ARG A 52 -6.65 -7.13 -14.68
N ASP A 53 -5.34 -7.00 -14.90
CA ASP A 53 -4.79 -6.78 -16.23
C ASP A 53 -4.55 -8.08 -17.00
N VAL A 54 -4.22 -9.18 -16.31
CA VAL A 54 -3.99 -10.48 -16.92
C VAL A 54 -5.28 -11.31 -16.85
N THR A 55 -5.69 -11.70 -15.64
CA THR A 55 -6.76 -12.69 -15.46
C THR A 55 -8.11 -12.18 -15.98
N LEU A 56 -8.51 -10.95 -15.65
CA LEU A 56 -9.78 -10.41 -16.15
C LEU A 56 -9.75 -10.09 -17.65
N SER A 57 -8.59 -9.77 -18.22
CA SER A 57 -8.46 -9.56 -19.67
C SER A 57 -8.56 -10.87 -20.44
N GLU A 58 -7.92 -11.93 -19.96
CA GLU A 58 -8.04 -13.29 -20.53
C GLU A 58 -9.48 -13.80 -20.47
N LEU A 59 -10.16 -13.60 -19.33
CA LEU A 59 -11.57 -13.97 -19.17
C LEU A 59 -12.49 -13.16 -20.10
N SER A 60 -12.20 -11.87 -20.29
CA SER A 60 -12.94 -11.03 -21.23
C SER A 60 -12.82 -11.56 -22.66
N CYS A 61 -11.60 -11.90 -23.09
CA CYS A 61 -11.35 -12.46 -24.42
C CYS A 61 -12.10 -13.79 -24.62
N ARG A 62 -12.05 -14.68 -23.62
CA ARG A 62 -12.79 -15.95 -23.67
C ARG A 62 -14.31 -15.75 -23.73
N ASP A 63 -14.85 -14.75 -23.02
CA ASP A 63 -16.27 -14.44 -23.10
C ASP A 63 -16.66 -13.94 -24.50
N ASP A 64 -15.82 -13.09 -25.11
CA ASP A 64 -16.02 -12.64 -26.50
C ASP A 64 -16.00 -13.81 -27.50
N ASP A 65 -15.07 -14.76 -27.34
CA ASP A 65 -15.00 -15.98 -28.17
C ASP A 65 -16.26 -16.85 -28.02
N VAL A 66 -16.72 -17.08 -26.79
CA VAL A 66 -17.96 -17.84 -26.52
C VAL A 66 -19.18 -17.14 -27.10
N GLN A 67 -19.25 -15.80 -26.98
CA GLN A 67 -20.33 -15.02 -27.58
C GLN A 67 -20.33 -15.13 -29.11
N ALA A 68 -19.16 -15.07 -29.74
CA ALA A 68 -19.03 -15.25 -31.19
C ALA A 68 -19.51 -16.64 -31.62
N ALA A 69 -19.08 -17.70 -30.92
CA ALA A 69 -19.50 -19.06 -31.18
C ALA A 69 -21.01 -19.27 -31.04
N LEU A 70 -21.64 -18.70 -29.99
CA LEU A 70 -23.08 -18.76 -29.79
C LEU A 70 -23.86 -18.02 -30.89
N ARG A 71 -23.36 -16.89 -31.39
CA ARG A 71 -23.96 -16.18 -32.52
C ARG A 71 -23.88 -17.00 -33.80
N HIS A 72 -22.73 -17.63 -34.07
CA HIS A 72 -22.57 -18.53 -35.21
C HIS A 72 -23.52 -19.72 -35.12
N LEU A 73 -23.55 -20.42 -33.98
CA LEU A 73 -24.47 -21.53 -33.76
C LEU A 73 -25.95 -21.10 -33.90
N GLY A 74 -26.30 -19.92 -33.38
CA GLY A 74 -27.63 -19.35 -33.57
C GLY A 74 -27.95 -19.08 -35.04
N ALA A 75 -27.01 -18.56 -35.82
CA ALA A 75 -27.18 -18.33 -37.26
C ALA A 75 -27.28 -19.65 -38.06
N ASP A 76 -26.48 -20.65 -37.72
CA ASP A 76 -26.53 -21.99 -38.33
C ASP A 76 -27.88 -22.66 -38.04
N LEU A 77 -28.38 -22.54 -36.81
CA LEU A 77 -29.70 -23.05 -36.42
C LEU A 77 -30.83 -22.35 -37.19
N VAL A 78 -30.76 -21.03 -37.37
CA VAL A 78 -31.72 -20.28 -38.19
C VAL A 78 -31.69 -20.76 -39.64
N THR A 79 -30.50 -20.94 -40.20
CA THR A 79 -30.32 -21.40 -41.59
C THR A 79 -30.89 -22.82 -41.77
N GLY A 80 -30.50 -23.77 -40.92
CA GLY A 80 -30.98 -25.15 -41.00
C GLY A 80 -32.50 -25.29 -40.77
N THR A 81 -33.08 -24.46 -39.89
CA THR A 81 -34.55 -24.46 -39.68
C THR A 81 -35.31 -23.85 -40.85
N GLN A 82 -34.76 -22.84 -41.52
CA GLN A 82 -35.31 -22.29 -42.77
C GLN A 82 -35.25 -23.31 -43.92
N GLU A 83 -34.14 -24.03 -44.06
CA GLU A 83 -33.96 -25.09 -45.06
C GLU A 83 -34.94 -26.26 -44.88
N LEU A 84 -35.29 -26.57 -43.62
CA LEU A 84 -36.26 -27.61 -43.27
C LEU A 84 -37.73 -27.15 -43.36
N GLY A 85 -37.99 -25.90 -43.76
CA GLY A 85 -39.35 -25.35 -43.87
C GLY A 85 -40.10 -25.22 -42.53
N ALA A 86 -39.41 -25.39 -41.41
CA ALA A 86 -40.00 -25.38 -40.07
C ALA A 86 -40.04 -23.94 -39.53
N LYS A 87 -41.22 -23.31 -39.54
CA LYS A 87 -41.46 -22.04 -38.82
C LYS A 87 -41.48 -22.29 -37.31
N PHE A 88 -40.32 -22.28 -36.67
CA PHE A 88 -40.22 -22.15 -35.22
C PHE A 88 -39.52 -20.84 -34.85
N GLY A 89 -40.10 -20.13 -33.87
CA GLY A 89 -39.60 -18.85 -33.37
C GLY A 89 -38.22 -19.02 -32.75
N VAL A 90 -37.22 -18.35 -33.33
CA VAL A 90 -35.82 -18.43 -32.90
C VAL A 90 -35.68 -17.76 -31.53
N LEU A 91 -35.13 -18.50 -30.57
CA LEU A 91 -34.88 -18.06 -29.20
C LEU A 91 -33.76 -17.01 -29.19
N ARG A 92 -34.05 -15.85 -28.60
CA ARG A 92 -33.11 -14.74 -28.45
C ARG A 92 -32.19 -15.01 -27.25
N ILE A 93 -30.92 -15.32 -27.50
CA ILE A 93 -29.92 -15.50 -26.44
C ILE A 93 -29.61 -14.12 -25.82
N ASN A 94 -29.72 -14.00 -24.50
CA ASN A 94 -29.42 -12.77 -23.74
C ASN A 94 -28.18 -12.95 -22.84
N ASN A 95 -27.41 -11.87 -22.66
CA ASN A 95 -26.02 -11.86 -22.21
C ASN A 95 -25.85 -11.32 -20.79
N SER A 96 -25.51 -12.19 -19.84
CA SER A 96 -25.27 -11.84 -18.43
C SER A 96 -23.78 -11.78 -18.06
N ASN A 97 -22.88 -12.32 -18.87
CA ASN A 97 -21.47 -12.52 -18.49
C ASN A 97 -20.62 -11.24 -18.55
N ALA A 98 -20.85 -10.39 -19.56
CA ALA A 98 -20.15 -9.11 -19.70
C ALA A 98 -20.37 -8.18 -18.48
N GLY A 99 -21.53 -8.28 -17.82
CA GLY A 99 -21.83 -7.56 -16.58
C GLY A 99 -20.91 -7.96 -15.43
N TYR A 100 -20.73 -9.27 -15.20
CA TYR A 100 -19.91 -9.78 -14.10
C TYR A 100 -18.41 -9.43 -14.25
N ILE A 101 -17.88 -9.45 -15.48
CA ILE A 101 -16.47 -9.07 -15.74
C ILE A 101 -16.28 -7.56 -15.56
N GLY A 102 -17.22 -6.75 -16.02
CA GLY A 102 -17.23 -5.30 -15.80
C GLY A 102 -17.28 -4.95 -14.32
N ASP A 103 -18.15 -5.61 -13.55
CA ASP A 103 -18.26 -5.42 -12.10
C ASP A 103 -16.98 -5.84 -11.37
N ALA A 104 -16.34 -6.94 -11.78
CA ALA A 104 -15.06 -7.38 -11.23
C ALA A 104 -13.95 -6.36 -11.49
N LYS A 105 -13.83 -5.82 -12.72
CA LYS A 105 -12.87 -4.76 -13.05
C LYS A 105 -13.11 -3.51 -12.19
N ASN A 106 -14.36 -3.10 -12.02
CA ASN A 106 -14.74 -1.97 -11.18
C ASN A 106 -14.39 -2.22 -9.70
N ALA A 107 -14.57 -3.44 -9.20
CA ALA A 107 -14.18 -3.81 -7.84
C ALA A 107 -12.66 -3.74 -7.65
N CYS A 108 -11.87 -4.27 -8.59
CA CYS A 108 -10.41 -4.14 -8.58
C CYS A 108 -9.96 -2.68 -8.57
N ASN A 109 -10.55 -1.82 -9.42
CA ASN A 109 -10.21 -0.40 -9.45
C ASN A 109 -10.51 0.29 -8.12
N ARG A 110 -11.66 0.02 -7.49
CA ARG A 110 -11.98 0.55 -6.15
C ARG A 110 -11.00 0.06 -5.09
N LEU A 111 -10.60 -1.20 -5.14
CA LEU A 111 -9.61 -1.78 -4.22
C LEU A 111 -8.24 -1.12 -4.38
N ILE A 112 -7.75 -0.97 -5.62
CA ILE A 112 -6.49 -0.28 -5.93
C ILE A 112 -6.54 1.17 -5.40
N SER A 113 -7.61 1.91 -5.66
CA SER A 113 -7.76 3.28 -5.15
C SER A 113 -7.79 3.36 -3.62
N ARG A 114 -8.33 2.35 -2.94
CA ARG A 114 -8.29 2.26 -1.46
C ARG A 114 -6.87 1.97 -0.99
N LEU A 115 -6.22 0.95 -1.54
CA LEU A 115 -4.85 0.57 -1.17
C LEU A 115 -3.85 1.69 -1.42
N ASN A 116 -4.00 2.45 -2.49
CA ASN A 116 -3.17 3.64 -2.77
C ASN A 116 -3.34 4.75 -1.72
N ARG A 117 -4.57 4.97 -1.21
CA ARG A 117 -4.80 5.92 -0.12
C ARG A 117 -4.16 5.44 1.18
N GLU A 118 -4.28 4.16 1.49
CA GLU A 118 -3.63 3.56 2.67
C GLU A 118 -2.10 3.66 2.56
N LEU A 119 -1.53 3.35 1.39
CA LEU A 119 -0.09 3.49 1.11
C LEU A 119 0.39 4.94 1.29
N SER A 120 -0.35 5.91 0.75
CA SER A 120 -0.02 7.33 0.92
C SER A 120 -0.08 7.75 2.39
N GLY A 121 -1.06 7.27 3.15
CA GLY A 121 -1.14 7.51 4.60
C GLY A 121 0.04 6.93 5.38
N LEU A 122 0.50 5.73 5.01
CA LEU A 122 1.69 5.11 5.61
C LEU A 122 2.97 5.89 5.25
N GLN A 123 3.09 6.37 4.02
CA GLN A 123 4.22 7.20 3.59
C GLN A 123 4.28 8.52 4.34
N SER A 124 3.15 9.21 4.51
CA SER A 124 3.10 10.44 5.31
C SER A 124 3.55 10.19 6.76
N GLN A 125 3.09 9.09 7.36
CA GLN A 125 3.51 8.73 8.72
C GLN A 125 5.01 8.42 8.79
N TYR A 126 5.56 7.74 7.79
CA TYR A 126 7.00 7.48 7.69
C TYR A 126 7.78 8.79 7.66
N ASP A 127 7.39 9.73 6.81
CA ASP A 127 8.06 11.03 6.66
C ASP A 127 7.98 11.88 7.95
N ASP A 128 6.84 11.87 8.64
CA ASP A 128 6.68 12.57 9.92
C ASP A 128 7.57 11.96 11.01
N LYS A 129 7.65 10.62 11.08
CA LYS A 129 8.52 9.91 12.03
C LYS A 129 10.00 10.10 11.69
N GLN A 130 10.36 10.15 10.41
CA GLN A 130 11.71 10.44 9.97
C GLN A 130 12.14 11.86 10.36
N ARG A 131 11.28 12.86 10.16
CA ARG A 131 11.52 14.23 10.64
C ARG A 131 11.69 14.29 12.16
N SER A 132 10.84 13.56 12.90
CA SER A 132 10.93 13.48 14.36
C SER A 132 12.25 12.83 14.83
N LEU A 133 12.70 11.77 14.15
CA LEU A 133 13.98 11.10 14.42
C LEU A 133 15.16 12.07 14.25
N VAL A 134 15.20 12.81 13.13
CA VAL A 134 16.26 13.79 12.85
C VAL A 134 16.29 14.88 13.94
N LEU A 135 15.13 15.37 14.36
CA LEU A 135 15.06 16.34 15.47
C LEU A 135 15.60 15.77 16.78
N LYS A 136 15.28 14.52 17.11
CA LYS A 136 15.81 13.86 18.32
C LYS A 136 17.32 13.61 18.25
N GLN A 137 17.86 13.32 17.08
CA GLN A 137 19.30 13.21 16.88
C GLN A 137 20.01 14.55 17.08
N SER A 138 19.47 15.64 16.52
CA SER A 138 20.02 16.99 16.78
C SER A 138 20.01 17.34 18.27
N GLN A 139 18.93 17.02 18.98
CA GLN A 139 18.84 17.23 20.43
C GLN A 139 19.89 16.41 21.20
N LEU A 140 20.17 15.19 20.75
CA LEU A 140 21.21 14.34 21.34
C LEU A 140 22.60 14.97 21.13
N ASP A 141 22.89 15.46 19.93
CA ASP A 141 24.16 16.12 19.61
C ASP A 141 24.39 17.41 20.41
N ASP A 142 23.31 18.16 20.70
CA ASP A 142 23.36 19.34 21.58
C ASP A 142 23.71 18.95 23.02
N VAL A 143 23.02 17.93 23.56
CA VAL A 143 23.27 17.43 24.93
C VAL A 143 24.69 16.87 25.05
N ASP A 144 25.17 16.12 24.07
CA ASP A 144 26.54 15.59 24.04
C ASP A 144 27.59 16.71 24.02
N ARG A 145 27.30 17.84 23.35
CA ARG A 145 28.17 19.03 23.37
C ARG A 145 28.18 19.71 24.74
N GLN A 146 27.02 19.82 25.39
CA GLN A 146 26.91 20.39 26.74
C GLN A 146 27.70 19.56 27.76
N ILE A 147 27.53 18.23 27.74
CA ILE A 147 28.27 17.31 28.61
C ILE A 147 29.79 17.47 28.43
N ARG A 148 30.27 17.51 27.18
CA ARG A 148 31.71 17.72 26.89
C ARG A 148 32.22 19.05 27.44
N SER A 149 31.42 20.12 27.29
CA SER A 149 31.76 21.45 27.79
C SER A 149 31.87 21.45 29.32
N LEU A 150 30.90 20.90 30.03
CA LEU A 150 30.93 20.85 31.50
C LEU A 150 32.08 19.98 32.02
N ASN A 151 32.32 18.82 31.40
CA ASN A 151 33.47 17.97 31.74
C ASN A 151 34.82 18.69 31.57
N SER A 152 34.95 19.58 30.56
CA SER A 152 36.16 20.39 30.41
C SER A 152 36.34 21.50 31.45
N GLN A 153 35.27 21.88 32.17
CA GLN A 153 35.33 22.85 33.27
C GLN A 153 35.70 22.20 34.61
N LEU A 154 35.43 20.90 34.75
CA LEU A 154 35.80 20.09 35.91
C LEU A 154 37.24 19.57 35.86
N SER A 155 37.84 19.54 34.67
CA SER A 155 39.19 19.02 34.42
C SER A 155 40.27 20.09 34.56
#